data_AF-A0A7S8DI41-F1
#
_entry.id   AF-A0A7S8DI41-F1
#
_cell.length_a   1.000
_cell.length_b   1.000
_cell.length_c   1.000
_cell.angle_alpha   90.00
_cell.angle_beta   90.00
_cell.angle_gamma   90.00
#
_symmetry.space_group_name_H-M   'P 1'
#
loop_
_entity.id
_entity.type
_entity.pdbx_description
1 polymer ?
#
loop_
_entity_poly.entity_id
_entity_poly.type
_entity_poly.pdbx_seq_one_letter_code
_entity_poly.pdbx_strand_id
1 'polypeptide(L)'
;MPYPRLADYVERLIPADDKSSNPSDRPFNNGTARDPPLLRPQGVNHILLYPGSFNPPHQGHLNLLKHTFMNAGADLNLVAAIIVPCSDESVKGKMERRGSDMVFPKEKRIKLWRGNGIPVDWAWVYDGSEDWRAFQTRLTNAVQKDAMELRFMVLQGPDIINTERGYCPSGWDCADSITTDISRAVDFRYPSTLRQIGGCTPWKKLNVDRYSIEQRIRAKLKGSPESVIDEAVTKAMENLDTIWVCMQVYDKPNGIVRFLKSDLSKQTADAPSSTKIRAIIDSSPPEELEKNLQGIALHPDLLVKYLNELPKPVNCAEAAKKVKPVGSQEVCEWECSLDPLIDWSDFEKTTPESDW
;
A
#
# COMPACT_ATOMS: atom_id res chain seq x y z
N MET A 1 33.52 -1.56 0.03
CA MET A 1 32.88 -0.24 -0.21
C MET A 1 31.56 -0.22 0.53
N PRO A 2 31.13 0.93 1.09
CA PRO A 2 29.81 1.05 1.72
C PRO A 2 28.72 0.75 0.68
N TYR A 3 27.62 0.14 1.11
CA TYR A 3 26.48 -0.12 0.25
C TYR A 3 25.88 1.21 -0.27
N PRO A 4 25.50 1.29 -1.55
CA PRO A 4 24.95 2.53 -2.10
C PRO A 4 23.56 2.81 -1.53
N ARG A 5 23.23 4.09 -1.35
CA ARG A 5 21.93 4.52 -0.82
C ARG A 5 20.90 4.56 -1.95
N LEU A 6 19.71 4.03 -1.71
CA LEU A 6 18.59 4.13 -2.67
C LEU A 6 18.24 5.59 -2.98
N ALA A 7 18.30 6.46 -1.97
CA ALA A 7 18.00 7.88 -2.11
C ALA A 7 18.88 8.57 -3.18
N ASP A 8 20.15 8.18 -3.31
CA ASP A 8 21.06 8.75 -4.32
C ASP A 8 20.67 8.34 -5.76
N TYR A 9 20.04 7.18 -5.95
CA TYR A 9 19.46 6.83 -7.25
C TYR A 9 18.22 7.66 -7.54
N VAL A 10 17.32 7.77 -6.56
CA VAL A 10 16.09 8.54 -6.72
C VAL A 10 16.39 10.00 -7.04
N GLU A 11 17.28 10.65 -6.28
CA GLU A 11 17.62 12.06 -6.50
C GLU A 11 18.32 12.35 -7.83
N ARG A 12 19.03 11.38 -8.41
CA ARG A 12 19.61 11.53 -9.75
C ARG A 12 18.56 11.53 -10.85
N LEU A 13 17.39 10.95 -10.58
CA LEU A 13 16.31 10.81 -11.55
C LEU A 13 15.29 11.95 -11.48
N ILE A 14 15.19 12.62 -10.33
CA ILE A 14 14.32 13.79 -10.13
C ILE A 14 14.96 15.03 -10.81
N PRO A 15 14.22 15.75 -11.68
CA PRO A 15 14.68 17.02 -12.26
C PRO A 15 15.11 18.01 -11.19
N ALA A 16 16.11 18.86 -11.47
CA ALA A 16 16.64 19.80 -10.49
C ALA A 16 15.56 20.73 -9.91
N ASP A 17 14.62 21.17 -10.76
CA ASP A 17 13.52 22.07 -10.38
C ASP A 17 12.45 21.38 -9.51
N ASP A 18 12.38 20.04 -9.54
CA ASP A 18 11.44 19.24 -8.76
C ASP A 18 12.02 18.80 -7.40
N LYS A 19 13.29 19.13 -7.11
CA LYS A 19 13.93 18.75 -5.84
C LYS A 19 13.47 19.67 -4.71
N SER A 20 12.92 19.08 -3.65
CA SER A 20 12.60 19.84 -2.45
C SER A 20 13.85 20.45 -1.82
N SER A 21 13.77 21.73 -1.48
CA SER A 21 14.77 22.43 -0.66
C SER A 21 14.72 22.00 0.81
N ASN A 22 13.60 21.43 1.27
CA ASN A 22 13.43 20.95 2.63
C ASN A 22 13.97 19.51 2.75
N PRO A 23 15.00 19.24 3.58
CA PRO A 23 15.58 17.90 3.72
C PRO A 23 14.59 16.80 4.06
N SER A 24 13.59 17.06 4.91
CA SER A 24 12.60 16.05 5.31
C SER A 24 11.68 15.60 4.19
N ASP A 25 11.57 16.40 3.13
CA ASP A 25 10.75 16.12 1.96
C ASP A 25 11.55 15.46 0.84
N ARG A 26 12.88 15.42 0.97
CA ARG A 26 13.76 14.71 0.03
C ARG A 26 13.54 13.20 0.16
N PRO A 27 13.76 12.43 -0.93
CA PRO A 27 13.61 10.98 -0.92
C PRO A 27 14.36 10.34 0.24
N PHE A 28 13.63 9.66 1.12
CA PHE A 28 14.16 8.96 2.28
C PHE A 28 15.05 9.83 3.19
N ASN A 29 14.68 11.11 3.36
CA ASN A 29 15.42 12.07 4.20
C ASN A 29 16.91 12.14 3.79
N ASN A 30 17.18 12.21 2.47
CA ASN A 30 18.53 12.01 1.94
C ASN A 30 19.56 12.94 2.60
N GLY A 31 20.68 12.36 3.01
CA GLY A 31 21.77 13.06 3.70
C GLY A 31 21.59 13.18 5.22
N THR A 32 20.37 13.09 5.73
CA THR A 32 20.03 13.29 7.15
C THR A 32 19.36 12.08 7.82
N ALA A 33 19.03 11.03 7.06
CA ALA A 33 18.48 9.79 7.59
C ALA A 33 19.44 9.11 8.58
N ARG A 34 18.92 8.63 9.72
CA ARG A 34 19.69 7.88 10.71
C ARG A 34 20.08 6.51 10.17
N ASP A 35 19.09 5.83 9.58
CA ASP A 35 19.22 4.50 8.98
C ASP A 35 18.78 4.55 7.51
N PRO A 36 19.61 5.07 6.59
CA PRO A 36 19.21 5.24 5.19
C PRO A 36 18.96 3.90 4.50
N PRO A 37 18.08 3.83 3.49
CA PRO A 37 17.86 2.61 2.71
C PRO A 37 19.10 2.26 1.89
N LEU A 38 19.74 1.14 2.21
CA LEU A 38 20.95 0.66 1.56
C LEU A 38 20.64 -0.48 0.60
N LEU A 39 21.16 -0.40 -0.63
CA LEU A 39 21.03 -1.44 -1.64
C LEU A 39 22.15 -2.48 -1.51
N ARG A 40 21.77 -3.76 -1.52
CA ARG A 40 22.70 -4.88 -1.49
C ARG A 40 23.19 -5.16 -2.92
N PRO A 41 24.51 -5.37 -3.12
CA PRO A 41 25.07 -5.76 -4.41
C PRO A 41 24.60 -7.14 -4.89
N GLN A 42 24.37 -8.06 -3.96
CA GLN A 42 23.90 -9.42 -4.26
C GLN A 42 22.49 -9.66 -3.74
N GLY A 43 21.69 -10.35 -4.55
CA GLY A 43 20.30 -10.67 -4.27
C GLY A 43 19.34 -9.53 -4.64
N VAL A 44 18.07 -9.76 -4.33
CA VAL A 44 16.98 -8.85 -4.71
C VAL A 44 16.74 -7.80 -3.62
N ASN A 45 16.80 -6.52 -3.97
CA ASN A 45 16.34 -5.42 -3.13
C ASN A 45 14.84 -5.21 -3.38
N HIS A 46 14.03 -5.16 -2.33
CA HIS A 46 12.58 -4.98 -2.44
C HIS A 46 12.18 -3.59 -1.96
N ILE A 47 11.29 -2.94 -2.70
CA ILE A 47 10.60 -1.72 -2.28
C ILE A 47 9.12 -2.06 -2.06
N LEU A 48 8.57 -1.63 -0.92
CA LEU A 48 7.15 -1.68 -0.66
C LEU A 48 6.45 -0.53 -1.40
N LEU A 49 5.70 -0.83 -2.45
CA LEU A 49 4.90 0.14 -3.15
C LEU A 49 3.54 0.26 -2.48
N TYR A 50 3.17 1.45 -2.00
CA TYR A 50 1.90 1.68 -1.31
C TYR A 50 1.03 2.68 -2.06
N PRO A 51 0.26 2.21 -3.07
CA PRO A 51 -0.64 3.06 -3.81
C PRO A 51 -1.94 3.31 -3.06
N GLY A 52 -2.58 4.45 -3.33
CA GLY A 52 -3.92 4.69 -2.79
C GLY A 52 -4.51 6.05 -3.14
N SER A 53 -5.83 6.14 -3.01
CA SER A 53 -6.54 7.41 -3.18
C SER A 53 -6.13 8.41 -2.10
N PHE A 54 -5.93 7.94 -0.86
CA PHE A 54 -5.54 8.76 0.30
C PHE A 54 -6.34 10.07 0.39
N ASN A 55 -7.67 9.97 0.38
CA ASN A 55 -8.57 11.12 0.24
C ASN A 55 -9.51 11.24 1.46
N PRO A 56 -9.02 11.68 2.64
CA PRO A 56 -7.62 12.02 2.98
C PRO A 56 -6.85 10.82 3.57
N PRO A 57 -5.51 10.91 3.75
CA PRO A 57 -4.76 9.90 4.50
C PRO A 57 -5.10 9.95 6.00
N HIS A 58 -4.92 8.81 6.70
CA HIS A 58 -5.33 8.63 8.09
C HIS A 58 -4.44 7.63 8.80
N GLN A 59 -4.57 7.54 10.13
CA GLN A 59 -3.72 6.72 10.99
C GLN A 59 -3.78 5.23 10.64
N GLY A 60 -4.93 4.75 10.15
CA GLY A 60 -5.05 3.38 9.61
C GLY A 60 -4.10 3.10 8.45
N HIS A 61 -3.91 4.05 7.53
CA HIS A 61 -2.94 3.89 6.44
C HIS A 61 -1.50 3.85 6.95
N LEU A 62 -1.14 4.72 7.90
CA LEU A 62 0.19 4.77 8.49
C LEU A 62 0.51 3.52 9.32
N ASN A 63 -0.46 3.02 10.08
CA ASN A 63 -0.33 1.78 10.84
C ASN A 63 -0.15 0.57 9.91
N LEU A 64 -0.91 0.51 8.82
CA LEU A 64 -0.76 -0.51 7.79
C LEU A 64 0.66 -0.49 7.19
N LEU A 65 1.14 0.68 6.78
CA LEU A 65 2.48 0.84 6.23
C LEU A 65 3.57 0.39 7.21
N LYS A 66 3.53 0.90 8.45
CA LYS A 66 4.51 0.57 9.50
C LYS A 66 4.50 -0.89 9.86
N HIS A 67 3.31 -1.46 10.10
CA HIS A 67 3.19 -2.86 10.44
C HIS A 67 3.73 -3.75 9.32
N THR A 68 3.34 -3.47 8.06
CA THR A 68 3.82 -4.26 6.93
C THR A 68 5.33 -4.15 6.78
N PHE A 69 5.90 -2.95 6.78
CA PHE A 69 7.34 -2.77 6.61
C PHE A 69 8.16 -3.48 7.70
N MET A 70 7.71 -3.38 8.96
CA MET A 70 8.40 -4.00 10.10
C MET A 70 8.20 -5.52 10.20
N ASN A 71 7.17 -6.07 9.55
CA ASN A 71 6.79 -7.48 9.66
C ASN A 71 6.73 -8.23 8.33
N ALA A 72 7.28 -7.65 7.26
CA ALA A 72 7.34 -8.30 5.96
C ALA A 72 8.30 -9.50 5.92
N GLY A 73 8.97 -9.84 7.02
CA GLY A 73 9.88 -10.98 7.16
C GLY A 73 11.33 -10.67 6.77
N ALA A 74 12.26 -11.27 7.51
CA ALA A 74 13.70 -11.09 7.32
C ALA A 74 14.28 -11.86 6.11
N ASP A 75 13.46 -12.69 5.47
CA ASP A 75 13.76 -13.31 4.18
C ASP A 75 13.83 -12.29 3.05
N LEU A 76 12.96 -11.27 3.10
CA LEU A 76 12.98 -10.16 2.16
C LEU A 76 14.07 -9.16 2.56
N ASN A 77 14.84 -8.73 1.57
CA ASN A 77 15.62 -7.51 1.69
C ASN A 77 14.73 -6.32 1.34
N LEU A 78 13.73 -6.04 2.19
CA LEU A 78 12.85 -4.88 2.07
C LEU A 78 13.60 -3.64 2.55
N VAL A 79 13.97 -2.76 1.61
CA VAL A 79 14.88 -1.63 1.90
C VAL A 79 14.14 -0.33 2.18
N ALA A 80 12.99 -0.12 1.53
CA ALA A 80 12.24 1.13 1.62
C ALA A 80 10.77 0.94 1.27
N ALA A 81 9.97 1.98 1.50
CA ALA A 81 8.60 2.08 1.03
C ALA A 81 8.36 3.36 0.24
N ILE A 82 7.58 3.28 -0.84
CA ILE A 82 7.18 4.44 -1.63
C ILE A 82 5.66 4.52 -1.64
N ILE A 83 5.13 5.62 -1.12
CA ILE A 83 3.70 5.92 -1.09
C ILE A 83 3.36 6.66 -2.38
N VAL A 84 2.40 6.14 -3.14
CA VAL A 84 2.04 6.71 -4.45
C VAL A 84 0.56 7.12 -4.44
N PRO A 85 0.26 8.42 -4.23
CA PRO A 85 -1.10 8.90 -4.35
C PRO A 85 -1.60 8.75 -5.79
N CYS A 86 -2.81 8.17 -5.96
CA CYS A 86 -3.48 8.06 -7.26
C CYS A 86 -3.68 9.44 -7.92
N SER A 87 -3.91 9.48 -9.24
CA SER A 87 -4.21 10.73 -9.95
C SER A 87 -5.54 11.36 -9.49
N ASP A 88 -5.72 12.65 -9.75
CA ASP A 88 -6.93 13.37 -9.35
C ASP A 88 -8.17 12.90 -10.12
N GLU A 89 -8.01 12.49 -11.38
CA GLU A 89 -9.05 11.90 -12.22
C GLU A 89 -9.54 10.58 -11.61
N SER A 90 -8.61 9.72 -11.19
CA SER A 90 -8.92 8.44 -10.55
C SER A 90 -9.68 8.63 -9.23
N VAL A 91 -9.25 9.59 -8.40
CA VAL A 91 -9.94 9.90 -7.14
C VAL A 91 -11.30 10.50 -7.41
N LYS A 92 -11.42 11.43 -8.35
CA LYS A 92 -12.69 12.06 -8.74
C LYS A 92 -13.71 11.01 -9.21
N GLY A 93 -13.37 10.17 -10.17
CA GLY A 93 -14.27 9.11 -10.65
C GLY A 93 -14.64 8.08 -9.58
N LYS A 94 -13.77 7.86 -8.58
CA LYS A 94 -14.12 7.04 -7.40
C LYS A 94 -15.08 7.74 -6.46
N MET A 95 -14.95 9.06 -6.25
CA MET A 95 -15.82 9.81 -5.34
C MET A 95 -17.18 10.10 -5.97
N GLU A 96 -17.25 10.35 -7.27
CA GLU A 96 -18.51 10.49 -8.04
C GLU A 96 -19.39 9.25 -7.89
N ARG A 97 -18.81 8.04 -8.07
CA ARG A 97 -19.51 6.76 -7.84
C ARG A 97 -20.02 6.57 -6.40
N ARG A 98 -19.45 7.30 -5.44
CA ARG A 98 -19.85 7.25 -4.03
C ARG A 98 -20.77 8.41 -3.65
N GLY A 99 -21.14 9.28 -4.60
CA GLY A 99 -21.95 10.47 -4.34
C GLY A 99 -21.27 11.46 -3.40
N SER A 100 -19.94 11.56 -3.42
CA SER A 100 -19.17 12.46 -2.55
C SER A 100 -18.42 13.49 -3.38
N ASP A 101 -18.57 14.77 -3.04
CA ASP A 101 -17.85 15.87 -3.69
C ASP A 101 -16.50 16.18 -3.03
N MET A 102 -16.17 15.50 -1.92
CA MET A 102 -14.96 15.76 -1.16
C MET A 102 -13.74 15.11 -1.85
N VAL A 103 -13.14 15.84 -2.80
CA VAL A 103 -11.96 15.42 -3.57
C VAL A 103 -10.79 16.37 -3.29
N PHE A 104 -9.74 15.86 -2.65
CA PHE A 104 -8.50 16.59 -2.47
C PHE A 104 -7.53 16.38 -3.65
N PRO A 105 -7.00 17.45 -4.25
CA PRO A 105 -5.93 17.37 -5.25
C PRO A 105 -4.71 16.58 -4.75
N LYS A 106 -3.96 15.97 -5.68
CA LYS A 106 -2.79 15.12 -5.40
C LYS A 106 -1.77 15.83 -4.53
N GLU A 107 -1.50 17.09 -4.85
CA GLU A 107 -0.58 17.94 -4.09
C GLU A 107 -1.00 18.07 -2.61
N LYS A 108 -2.29 18.31 -2.34
CA LYS A 108 -2.82 18.39 -0.97
C LYS A 108 -2.72 17.05 -0.26
N ARG A 109 -2.99 15.94 -0.95
CA ARG A 109 -2.87 14.58 -0.39
C ARG A 109 -1.42 14.21 -0.07
N ILE A 110 -0.45 14.64 -0.87
CA ILE A 110 0.98 14.51 -0.58
C ILE A 110 1.33 15.26 0.70
N LYS A 111 0.91 16.53 0.82
CA LYS A 111 1.17 17.35 2.01
C LYS A 111 0.53 16.77 3.28
N LEU A 112 -0.69 16.23 3.18
CA LEU A 112 -1.34 15.52 4.29
C LEU A 112 -0.59 14.25 4.72
N TRP A 113 0.13 13.60 3.79
CA TRP A 113 0.95 12.43 4.08
C TRP A 113 2.30 12.77 4.72
N ARG A 114 2.93 13.89 4.35
CA ARG A 114 4.23 14.37 4.86
C ARG A 114 4.21 14.81 6.32
N GLY A 115 3.17 14.42 7.04
CA GLY A 115 2.92 14.88 8.37
C GLY A 115 3.64 14.19 9.50
N ASN A 116 3.17 14.52 10.70
CA ASN A 116 3.69 13.94 11.92
C ASN A 116 3.57 12.41 11.91
N GLY A 117 4.72 11.73 11.98
CA GLY A 117 4.79 10.30 12.19
C GLY A 117 5.04 9.44 10.95
N ILE A 118 5.12 10.02 9.74
CA ILE A 118 5.65 9.29 8.58
C ILE A 118 7.14 8.98 8.83
N PRO A 119 7.59 7.72 8.63
CA PRO A 119 8.96 7.33 8.90
C PRO A 119 9.87 7.72 7.72
N VAL A 120 10.18 9.01 7.64
CA VAL A 120 10.90 9.64 6.51
C VAL A 120 12.25 9.01 6.17
N ASP A 121 12.89 8.32 7.12
CA ASP A 121 14.18 7.67 6.88
C ASP A 121 14.07 6.44 5.95
N TRP A 122 12.89 5.84 5.80
CA TRP A 122 12.69 4.67 4.93
C TRP A 122 11.40 4.70 4.10
N ALA A 123 10.50 5.64 4.37
CA ALA A 123 9.31 5.88 3.57
C ALA A 123 9.40 7.22 2.84
N TRP A 124 9.03 7.22 1.55
CA TRP A 124 8.96 8.44 0.75
C TRP A 124 7.58 8.56 0.10
N VAL A 125 7.02 9.77 0.13
CA VAL A 125 5.78 10.10 -0.59
C VAL A 125 6.17 10.60 -1.97
N TYR A 126 5.82 9.85 -3.00
CA TYR A 126 6.12 10.20 -4.38
C TYR A 126 5.38 11.50 -4.76
N ASP A 127 6.15 12.54 -4.97
CA ASP A 127 5.71 13.88 -5.37
C ASP A 127 6.21 14.29 -6.76
N GLY A 128 6.79 13.36 -7.51
CA GLY A 128 7.23 13.59 -8.88
C GLY A 128 6.08 14.01 -9.81
N SER A 129 6.41 14.92 -10.72
CA SER A 129 5.51 15.40 -11.78
C SER A 129 5.27 14.34 -12.86
N GLU A 130 6.23 13.45 -13.10
CA GLU A 130 6.12 12.37 -14.08
C GLU A 130 5.17 11.23 -13.63
N ASP A 131 4.72 10.44 -14.60
CA ASP A 131 3.96 9.22 -14.33
C ASP A 131 4.77 8.22 -13.49
N TRP A 132 4.10 7.57 -12.54
CA TRP A 132 4.76 6.64 -11.62
C TRP A 132 5.45 5.47 -12.34
N ARG A 133 4.82 4.89 -13.38
CA ARG A 133 5.40 3.72 -14.08
C ARG A 133 6.65 4.10 -14.85
N ALA A 134 6.67 5.31 -15.41
CA ALA A 134 7.85 5.86 -16.05
C ALA A 134 8.99 6.03 -15.04
N PHE A 135 8.74 6.65 -13.88
CA PHE A 135 9.73 6.77 -12.81
C PHE A 135 10.23 5.41 -12.31
N GLN A 136 9.32 4.48 -12.03
CA GLN A 136 9.63 3.13 -11.57
C GLN A 136 10.60 2.42 -12.54
N THR A 137 10.32 2.50 -13.84
CA THR A 137 11.18 1.92 -14.89
C THR A 137 12.57 2.56 -14.89
N ARG A 138 12.65 3.90 -14.81
CA ARG A 138 13.94 4.61 -14.75
C ARG A 138 14.74 4.24 -13.50
N LEU A 139 14.08 4.10 -12.35
CA LEU A 139 14.71 3.71 -11.09
C LEU A 139 15.25 2.28 -11.15
N THR A 140 14.45 1.31 -11.62
CA THR A 140 14.88 -0.08 -11.81
C THR A 140 16.08 -0.14 -12.75
N ASN A 141 16.01 0.53 -13.91
CA ASN A 141 17.11 0.55 -14.88
C ASN A 141 18.38 1.19 -14.32
N ALA A 142 18.25 2.25 -13.52
CA ALA A 142 19.40 2.92 -12.91
C ALA A 142 20.11 2.02 -11.90
N VAL A 143 19.37 1.27 -11.08
CA VAL A 143 19.94 0.31 -10.12
C VAL A 143 20.52 -0.91 -10.85
N GLN A 144 19.85 -1.38 -11.90
CA GLN A 144 20.30 -2.51 -12.71
C GLN A 144 21.61 -2.25 -13.44
N LYS A 145 21.86 -1.00 -13.88
CA LYS A 145 23.15 -0.60 -14.48
C LYS A 145 24.34 -0.83 -13.56
N ASP A 146 24.12 -0.81 -12.25
CA ASP A 146 25.13 -1.08 -11.23
C ASP A 146 25.10 -2.55 -10.76
N ALA A 147 24.57 -3.45 -11.60
CA ALA A 147 24.47 -4.90 -11.40
C ALA A 147 23.70 -5.32 -10.13
N MET A 148 22.79 -4.47 -9.65
CA MET A 148 21.90 -4.75 -8.53
C MET A 148 20.48 -5.03 -9.01
N GLU A 149 19.78 -5.94 -8.33
CA GLU A 149 18.38 -6.23 -8.64
C GLU A 149 17.45 -5.45 -7.71
N LEU A 150 16.45 -4.79 -8.29
CA LEU A 150 15.40 -4.04 -7.59
C LEU A 150 14.03 -4.55 -8.03
N ARG A 151 13.18 -4.91 -7.07
CA ARG A 151 11.79 -5.31 -7.30
C ARG A 151 10.84 -4.54 -6.41
N PHE A 152 9.60 -4.42 -6.87
CA PHE A 152 8.52 -3.76 -6.15
C PHE A 152 7.49 -4.80 -5.72
N MET A 153 7.01 -4.66 -4.48
CA MET A 153 5.92 -5.45 -3.93
C MET A 153 4.80 -4.51 -3.53
N VAL A 154 3.59 -4.74 -4.06
CA VAL A 154 2.47 -3.83 -3.79
C VAL A 154 1.83 -4.13 -2.44
N LEU A 155 1.70 -3.11 -1.59
CA LEU A 155 0.90 -3.15 -0.38
C LEU A 155 -0.55 -2.88 -0.74
N GLN A 156 -1.40 -3.88 -0.56
CA GLN A 156 -2.84 -3.74 -0.76
C GLN A 156 -3.58 -3.81 0.57
N GLY A 157 -4.62 -2.99 0.66
CA GLY A 157 -5.57 -3.05 1.77
C GLY A 157 -6.33 -4.39 1.79
N PRO A 158 -6.86 -4.78 2.95
CA PRO A 158 -7.64 -6.01 3.11
C PRO A 158 -8.97 -5.99 2.35
N ASP A 159 -9.38 -4.85 1.80
CA ASP A 159 -10.55 -4.67 0.94
C ASP A 159 -10.28 -4.99 -0.54
N ILE A 160 -9.02 -5.04 -0.96
CA ILE A 160 -8.63 -5.31 -2.36
C ILE A 160 -8.31 -6.78 -2.58
N ILE A 161 -7.69 -7.45 -1.59
CA ILE A 161 -7.42 -8.88 -1.63
C ILE A 161 -8.44 -9.57 -0.75
N ASN A 162 -9.33 -10.35 -1.36
CA ASN A 162 -10.44 -10.98 -0.67
C ASN A 162 -10.64 -12.43 -1.17
N THR A 163 -11.64 -13.13 -0.65
CA THR A 163 -11.90 -14.53 -0.99
C THR A 163 -12.32 -14.75 -2.44
N GLU A 164 -12.92 -13.75 -3.08
CA GLU A 164 -13.42 -13.84 -4.46
C GLU A 164 -12.30 -13.67 -5.47
N ARG A 165 -11.36 -12.75 -5.19
CA ARG A 165 -10.29 -12.42 -6.13
C ARG A 165 -8.98 -12.10 -5.42
N GLY A 166 -7.89 -12.63 -6.01
CA GLY A 166 -6.54 -12.16 -5.76
C GLY A 166 -6.31 -10.70 -6.16
N TYR A 167 -5.06 -10.28 -6.21
CA TYR A 167 -4.72 -8.92 -6.64
C TYR A 167 -4.43 -8.86 -8.15
N CYS A 168 -4.45 -7.66 -8.73
CA CYS A 168 -4.12 -7.42 -10.13
C CYS A 168 -2.63 -7.01 -10.29
N PRO A 169 -1.74 -7.89 -10.81
CA PRO A 169 -0.31 -7.59 -10.93
C PRO A 169 0.00 -6.42 -11.88
N SER A 170 -0.75 -6.33 -12.98
CA SER A 170 -0.56 -5.30 -14.01
C SER A 170 -1.04 -3.91 -13.60
N GLY A 171 -1.83 -3.79 -12.52
CA GLY A 171 -2.34 -2.51 -12.03
C GLY A 171 -1.22 -1.56 -11.58
N TRP A 172 -0.18 -2.10 -10.94
CA TRP A 172 0.95 -1.35 -10.38
C TRP A 172 2.32 -1.87 -10.81
N ASP A 173 2.35 -2.74 -11.83
CA ASP A 173 3.56 -3.41 -12.32
C ASP A 173 4.36 -4.07 -11.19
N CYS A 174 3.63 -4.81 -10.34
CA CYS A 174 4.17 -5.56 -9.22
C CYS A 174 3.75 -7.01 -9.37
N ALA A 175 4.72 -7.91 -9.54
CA ALA A 175 4.46 -9.34 -9.60
C ALA A 175 4.18 -9.96 -8.22
N ASP A 176 4.53 -9.27 -7.13
CA ASP A 176 4.24 -9.71 -5.77
C ASP A 176 3.38 -8.68 -5.04
N SER A 177 2.55 -9.17 -4.13
CA SER A 177 1.68 -8.36 -3.28
C SER A 177 1.78 -8.78 -1.82
N ILE A 178 1.54 -7.82 -0.93
CA ILE A 178 1.52 -8.03 0.51
C ILE A 178 0.30 -7.36 1.13
N THR A 179 -0.32 -8.05 2.09
CA THR A 179 -1.45 -7.53 2.86
C THR A 179 -1.41 -8.05 4.29
N THR A 180 -2.22 -7.42 5.13
CA THR A 180 -2.33 -7.73 6.55
C THR A 180 -3.66 -7.18 7.07
N ASP A 181 -4.13 -7.73 8.18
CA ASP A 181 -5.38 -7.35 8.79
C ASP A 181 -5.22 -6.37 9.96
N ILE A 182 -4.02 -5.81 10.17
CA ILE A 182 -3.75 -4.88 11.29
C ILE A 182 -4.70 -3.66 11.32
N SER A 183 -5.09 -3.15 10.16
CA SER A 183 -5.98 -2.00 10.07
C SER A 183 -7.45 -2.39 10.01
N ARG A 184 -7.78 -3.53 9.41
CA ARG A 184 -9.15 -4.04 9.23
C ARG A 184 -9.09 -5.54 8.98
N ALA A 185 -10.13 -6.27 9.37
CA ALA A 185 -10.26 -7.69 9.09
C ALA A 185 -10.23 -8.00 7.58
N VAL A 186 -9.64 -9.15 7.24
CA VAL A 186 -9.76 -9.79 5.92
C VAL A 186 -10.84 -10.87 5.98
N ASP A 187 -11.53 -11.11 4.88
CA ASP A 187 -12.61 -12.12 4.79
C ASP A 187 -12.11 -13.56 4.68
N PHE A 188 -10.81 -13.75 4.40
CA PHE A 188 -10.18 -15.06 4.29
C PHE A 188 -9.49 -15.54 5.57
N ARG A 189 -9.41 -14.75 6.66
CA ARG A 189 -8.77 -15.18 7.92
C ARG A 189 -9.79 -15.71 8.92
N TYR A 190 -9.58 -16.95 9.36
CA TYR A 190 -10.25 -17.54 10.52
C TYR A 190 -9.25 -17.68 11.68
N PRO A 191 -9.69 -18.01 12.92
CA PRO A 191 -8.81 -18.09 14.08
C PRO A 191 -7.58 -18.99 13.86
N SER A 192 -7.78 -20.16 13.26
CA SER A 192 -6.77 -21.21 13.05
C SER A 192 -6.40 -21.47 11.59
N THR A 193 -7.18 -20.96 10.62
CA THR A 193 -7.01 -21.29 9.19
C THR A 193 -7.16 -20.06 8.30
N LEU A 194 -6.73 -20.18 7.05
CA LEU A 194 -6.97 -19.19 6.01
C LEU A 194 -7.78 -19.82 4.88
N ARG A 195 -8.90 -19.20 4.51
CA ARG A 195 -9.67 -19.54 3.30
C ARG A 195 -8.82 -19.25 2.07
N GLN A 196 -8.87 -20.14 1.09
CA GLN A 196 -8.21 -19.91 -0.19
C GLN A 196 -8.81 -18.68 -0.88
N ILE A 197 -7.95 -17.87 -1.48
CA ILE A 197 -8.34 -16.76 -2.35
C ILE A 197 -8.62 -17.30 -3.76
N GLY A 198 -9.71 -16.84 -4.39
CA GLY A 198 -9.99 -17.10 -5.79
C GLY A 198 -8.83 -16.68 -6.70
N GLY A 199 -8.39 -17.59 -7.58
CA GLY A 199 -7.26 -17.36 -8.48
C GLY A 199 -5.87 -17.48 -7.84
N CYS A 200 -5.78 -18.02 -6.62
CA CYS A 200 -4.52 -18.34 -5.95
C CYS A 200 -4.43 -19.83 -5.55
N THR A 201 -3.22 -20.33 -5.33
CA THR A 201 -3.01 -21.64 -4.68
C THR A 201 -3.47 -21.63 -3.23
N PRO A 202 -3.65 -22.79 -2.56
CA PRO A 202 -3.86 -22.83 -1.12
C PRO A 202 -2.74 -22.12 -0.35
N TRP A 203 -3.09 -21.48 0.76
CA TRP A 203 -2.15 -20.84 1.65
C TRP A 203 -1.16 -21.84 2.25
N LYS A 204 0.10 -21.43 2.33
CA LYS A 204 1.17 -22.18 2.99
C LYS A 204 1.92 -21.24 3.92
N LYS A 205 2.44 -21.79 5.02
CA LYS A 205 3.41 -21.04 5.83
C LYS A 205 4.64 -20.75 4.98
N LEU A 206 5.24 -19.59 5.18
CA LEU A 206 6.47 -19.21 4.50
C LEU A 206 7.56 -20.25 4.78
N ASN A 207 8.12 -20.82 3.72
CA ASN A 207 9.23 -21.77 3.80
C ASN A 207 10.53 -21.08 3.35
N VAL A 208 11.43 -20.84 4.28
CA VAL A 208 12.68 -20.12 4.07
C VAL A 208 13.83 -20.78 4.81
N ASP A 209 15.05 -20.57 4.31
CA ASP A 209 16.27 -20.99 4.99
C ASP A 209 16.52 -20.14 6.24
N ARG A 210 16.07 -20.65 7.39
CA ARG A 210 16.18 -19.99 8.69
C ARG A 210 17.63 -19.81 9.13
N TYR A 211 18.50 -20.78 8.80
CA TYR A 211 19.91 -20.72 9.15
C TYR A 211 20.59 -19.54 8.42
N SER A 212 20.34 -19.41 7.11
CA SER A 212 20.85 -18.27 6.33
C SER A 212 20.31 -16.91 6.83
N ILE A 213 19.06 -16.84 7.29
CA ILE A 213 18.50 -15.64 7.91
C ILE A 213 19.25 -15.30 9.21
N GLU A 214 19.43 -16.27 10.10
CA GLU A 214 20.16 -16.10 11.35
C GLU A 214 21.58 -15.59 11.11
N GLN A 215 22.32 -16.23 10.21
CA GLN A 215 23.69 -15.82 9.88
C GLN A 215 23.75 -14.38 9.36
N ARG A 216 22.77 -13.95 8.56
CA ARG A 216 22.68 -12.55 8.08
C ARG A 216 22.39 -11.57 9.21
N ILE A 217 21.52 -11.92 10.17
CA ILE A 217 21.24 -11.09 11.35
C ILE A 217 22.50 -10.96 12.20
N ARG A 218 23.17 -12.08 12.52
CA ARG A 218 24.43 -12.11 13.28
C ARG A 218 25.52 -11.28 12.61
N ALA A 219 25.66 -11.39 11.28
CA ALA A 219 26.60 -10.59 10.52
C ALA A 219 26.28 -9.09 10.55
N LYS A 220 24.99 -8.71 10.46
CA LYS A 220 24.54 -7.32 10.52
C LYS A 220 24.77 -6.70 11.91
N LEU A 221 24.58 -7.48 12.96
CA LEU A 221 24.72 -7.05 14.36
C LEU A 221 26.10 -7.39 14.95
N LYS A 222 27.10 -7.65 14.12
CA LYS A 222 28.45 -7.96 14.57
C LYS A 222 29.00 -6.82 15.43
N GLY A 223 29.36 -7.13 16.68
CA GLY A 223 29.84 -6.15 17.66
C GLY A 223 28.78 -5.69 18.67
N SER A 224 27.51 -6.05 18.46
CA SER A 224 26.46 -5.91 19.47
C SER A 224 26.58 -7.02 20.55
N PRO A 225 26.02 -6.81 21.76
CA PRO A 225 25.94 -7.86 22.78
C PRO A 225 25.17 -9.08 22.28
N GLU A 226 25.58 -10.28 22.68
CA GLU A 226 24.95 -11.55 22.25
C GLU A 226 23.44 -11.59 22.57
N SER A 227 23.03 -11.04 23.71
CA SER A 227 21.61 -10.93 24.08
C SER A 227 20.77 -10.13 23.07
N VAL A 228 21.32 -9.07 22.48
CA VAL A 228 20.66 -8.25 21.46
C VAL A 228 20.56 -9.02 20.15
N ILE A 229 21.59 -9.82 19.83
CA ILE A 229 21.61 -10.67 18.64
C ILE A 229 20.54 -11.76 18.77
N ASP A 230 20.52 -12.46 19.91
CA ASP A 230 19.56 -13.54 20.17
C ASP A 230 18.12 -13.04 20.21
N GLU A 231 17.86 -11.85 20.78
CA GLU A 231 16.55 -11.20 20.74
C GLU A 231 16.14 -10.89 19.29
N ALA A 232 17.03 -10.33 18.48
CA ALA A 232 16.76 -10.02 17.08
C ALA A 232 16.50 -11.27 16.24
N VAL A 233 17.24 -12.35 16.48
CA VAL A 233 17.04 -13.65 15.83
C VAL A 233 15.70 -14.24 16.24
N THR A 234 15.40 -14.29 17.53
CA THR A 234 14.13 -14.83 18.06
C THR A 234 12.94 -14.09 17.47
N LYS A 235 12.96 -12.75 17.53
CA LYS A 235 11.91 -11.91 16.96
C LYS A 235 11.76 -12.11 15.45
N ALA A 236 12.87 -12.29 14.72
CA ALA A 236 12.81 -12.56 13.29
C ALA A 236 12.16 -13.92 12.99
N MET A 237 12.48 -14.97 13.76
CA MET A 237 11.88 -16.30 13.59
C MET A 237 10.40 -16.30 13.92
N GLU A 238 10.00 -15.69 15.03
CA GLU A 238 8.59 -15.52 15.41
C GLU A 238 7.82 -14.77 14.31
N ASN A 239 8.42 -13.72 13.74
CA ASN A 239 7.82 -12.96 12.66
C ASN A 239 7.55 -13.86 11.43
N LEU A 240 8.55 -14.63 10.98
CA LEU A 240 8.43 -15.54 9.84
C LEU A 240 7.32 -16.58 10.05
N ASP A 241 7.08 -17.03 11.28
CA ASP A 241 6.01 -17.97 11.61
C ASP A 241 4.59 -17.40 11.47
N THR A 242 4.45 -16.06 11.46
CA THR A 242 3.18 -15.37 11.22
C THR A 242 2.83 -15.21 9.75
N ILE A 243 3.76 -15.55 8.85
CA ILE A 243 3.66 -15.22 7.44
C ILE A 243 3.12 -16.39 6.64
N TRP A 244 2.07 -16.10 5.88
CA TRP A 244 1.45 -17.02 4.95
C TRP A 244 1.61 -16.51 3.53
N VAL A 245 1.80 -17.44 2.61
CA VAL A 245 1.96 -17.16 1.19
C VAL A 245 1.04 -18.03 0.35
N CYS A 246 0.51 -17.45 -0.71
CA CYS A 246 -0.10 -18.20 -1.81
C CYS A 246 0.41 -17.63 -3.14
N MET A 247 0.31 -18.42 -4.21
CA MET A 247 0.76 -18.03 -5.54
C MET A 247 -0.46 -17.66 -6.39
N GLN A 248 -0.43 -16.49 -7.02
CA GLN A 248 -1.39 -16.07 -8.03
C GLN A 248 -1.25 -16.98 -9.26
N VAL A 249 -2.35 -17.54 -9.75
CA VAL A 249 -2.35 -18.47 -10.89
C VAL A 249 -3.07 -17.93 -12.12
N TYR A 250 -4.07 -17.07 -11.95
CA TYR A 250 -4.92 -16.60 -13.06
C TYR A 250 -4.34 -15.37 -13.74
N ASP A 251 -4.02 -14.34 -12.98
CA ASP A 251 -3.46 -13.10 -13.52
C ASP A 251 -1.95 -13.21 -13.71
N LYS A 252 -1.44 -12.69 -14.85
CA LYS A 252 0.00 -12.64 -15.15
C LYS A 252 0.60 -11.26 -14.82
N PRO A 253 1.90 -11.20 -14.44
CA PRO A 253 2.77 -12.32 -14.12
C PRO A 253 2.33 -13.08 -12.86
N ASN A 254 2.61 -14.38 -12.81
CA ASN A 254 2.43 -15.16 -11.59
C ASN A 254 3.40 -14.63 -10.54
N GLY A 255 2.90 -14.29 -9.35
CA GLY A 255 3.77 -14.13 -8.21
C GLY A 255 3.04 -14.33 -6.90
N ILE A 256 3.62 -13.81 -5.83
CA ILE A 256 3.30 -14.23 -4.47
C ILE A 256 2.39 -13.21 -3.81
N VAL A 257 1.29 -13.69 -3.24
CA VAL A 257 0.50 -12.95 -2.28
C VAL A 257 0.96 -13.34 -0.88
N ARG A 258 1.46 -12.36 -0.14
CA ARG A 258 1.94 -12.52 1.23
C ARG A 258 0.93 -11.94 2.21
N PHE A 259 0.51 -12.74 3.18
CA PHE A 259 -0.36 -12.32 4.27
C PHE A 259 0.42 -12.31 5.60
N LEU A 260 0.46 -11.14 6.23
CA LEU A 260 1.05 -10.98 7.56
C LEU A 260 -0.06 -11.03 8.60
N LYS A 261 -0.11 -12.13 9.36
CA LYS A 261 -1.11 -12.32 10.40
C LYS A 261 -0.87 -11.31 11.53
N SER A 262 -1.76 -10.34 11.73
CA SER A 262 -1.64 -9.42 12.86
C SER A 262 -2.10 -10.07 14.17
N ASP A 263 -1.63 -9.54 15.30
CA ASP A 263 -2.22 -9.83 16.59
C ASP A 263 -3.62 -9.19 16.65
N LEU A 264 -4.66 -10.01 16.82
CA LEU A 264 -6.05 -9.52 16.85
C LEU A 264 -6.32 -8.65 18.07
N SER A 265 -5.57 -8.83 19.17
CA SER A 265 -5.71 -7.97 20.36
C SER A 265 -5.25 -6.53 20.10
N LYS A 266 -4.42 -6.33 19.07
CA LYS A 266 -3.93 -5.01 18.64
C LYS A 266 -4.83 -4.36 17.59
N GLN A 267 -5.81 -5.08 17.06
CA GLN A 267 -6.79 -4.49 16.15
C GLN A 267 -7.79 -3.67 16.97
N THR A 268 -7.94 -2.39 16.62
CA THR A 268 -8.99 -1.55 17.16
C THR A 268 -10.29 -1.84 16.42
N ALA A 269 -11.37 -2.16 17.14
CA ALA A 269 -12.68 -2.39 16.54
C ALA A 269 -13.17 -1.21 15.67
N ASP A 270 -12.74 0.00 16.02
CA ASP A 270 -13.09 1.24 15.34
C ASP A 270 -11.86 1.90 14.68
N ALA A 271 -11.25 1.14 13.75
CA ALA A 271 -10.04 1.58 13.06
C ALA A 271 -10.27 2.84 12.19
N PRO A 272 -9.35 3.82 12.21
CA PRO A 272 -9.44 5.02 11.39
C PRO A 272 -9.59 4.72 9.89
N SER A 273 -10.57 5.35 9.25
CA SER A 273 -10.83 5.23 7.81
C SER A 273 -11.21 6.57 7.17
N SER A 274 -11.02 6.69 5.86
CA SER A 274 -11.45 7.88 5.11
C SER A 274 -12.96 8.10 5.20
N THR A 275 -13.76 7.02 5.26
CA THR A 275 -15.22 7.10 5.44
C THR A 275 -15.57 7.65 6.81
N LYS A 276 -14.87 7.20 7.86
CA LYS A 276 -15.05 7.74 9.21
C LYS A 276 -14.70 9.23 9.29
N ILE A 277 -13.62 9.65 8.63
CA ILE A 277 -13.26 11.07 8.54
C ILE A 277 -14.38 11.88 7.88
N ARG A 278 -14.95 11.41 6.76
CA ARG A 278 -16.09 12.09 6.11
C ARG A 278 -17.29 12.20 7.05
N ALA A 279 -17.64 11.10 7.72
CA ALA A 279 -18.74 11.12 8.69
C ALA A 279 -18.49 12.12 9.84
N ILE A 280 -17.25 12.27 10.31
CA ILE A 280 -16.88 13.28 11.32
C ILE A 280 -17.03 14.69 10.75
N ILE A 281 -16.58 14.93 9.51
CA ILE A 281 -16.72 16.22 8.82
C ILE A 281 -18.19 16.61 8.65
N ASP A 282 -19.05 15.66 8.29
CA ASP A 282 -20.47 15.90 8.05
C ASP A 282 -21.26 16.14 9.35
N SER A 283 -20.79 15.61 10.49
CA SER A 283 -21.51 15.65 11.77
C SER A 283 -20.95 16.62 12.80
N SER A 284 -19.68 17.06 12.66
CA SER A 284 -19.03 17.93 13.65
C SER A 284 -19.23 19.41 13.31
N PRO A 285 -19.44 20.27 14.32
CA PRO A 285 -19.40 21.71 14.10
C PRO A 285 -17.97 22.16 13.74
N PRO A 286 -17.79 23.24 12.94
CA PRO A 286 -16.47 23.67 12.44
C PRO A 286 -15.42 23.90 13.54
N GLU A 287 -15.84 24.43 14.68
CA GLU A 287 -14.96 24.73 15.83
C GLU A 287 -14.44 23.50 16.57
N GLU A 288 -15.12 22.35 16.46
CA GLU A 288 -14.70 21.08 17.08
C GLU A 288 -14.02 20.13 16.08
N LEU A 289 -14.04 20.48 14.79
CA LEU A 289 -13.65 19.56 13.73
C LEU A 289 -12.19 19.10 13.85
N GLU A 290 -11.26 20.01 14.13
CA GLU A 290 -9.84 19.66 14.33
C GLU A 290 -9.68 18.67 15.50
N LYS A 291 -10.33 18.96 16.63
CA LYS A 291 -10.30 18.12 17.83
C LYS A 291 -10.86 16.73 17.55
N ASN A 292 -11.97 16.64 16.81
CA ASN A 292 -12.62 15.37 16.50
C ASN A 292 -11.83 14.53 15.47
N LEU A 293 -10.98 15.17 14.66
CA LEU A 293 -10.09 14.49 13.72
C LEU A 293 -8.77 14.04 14.36
N GLN A 294 -8.46 14.49 15.59
CA GLN A 294 -7.24 14.14 16.31
C GLN A 294 -7.13 12.62 16.53
N GLY A 295 -5.97 12.06 16.20
CA GLY A 295 -5.72 10.60 16.30
C GLY A 295 -6.37 9.77 15.20
N ILE A 296 -7.13 10.39 14.28
CA ILE A 296 -7.76 9.72 13.14
C ILE A 296 -7.08 10.16 11.84
N ALA A 297 -7.08 11.46 11.54
CA ALA A 297 -6.36 12.02 10.40
C ALA A 297 -4.86 12.11 10.69
N LEU A 298 -4.00 12.00 9.66
CA LEU A 298 -2.56 12.20 9.85
C LEU A 298 -2.21 13.67 10.17
N HIS A 299 -2.99 14.60 9.60
CA HIS A 299 -2.87 16.02 9.83
C HIS A 299 -4.25 16.65 10.01
N PRO A 300 -4.79 16.68 11.23
CA PRO A 300 -6.11 17.25 11.51
C PRO A 300 -6.18 18.74 11.14
N ASP A 301 -5.20 19.52 11.55
CA ASP A 301 -5.07 20.97 11.32
C ASP A 301 -5.04 21.32 9.82
N LEU A 302 -4.13 20.68 9.06
CA LEU A 302 -3.99 20.93 7.64
C LEU A 302 -5.21 20.42 6.86
N LEU A 303 -5.82 19.33 7.31
CA LEU A 303 -7.05 18.80 6.71
C LEU A 303 -8.20 19.80 6.86
N VAL A 304 -8.41 20.36 8.06
CA VAL A 304 -9.43 21.40 8.28
C VAL A 304 -9.19 22.61 7.40
N LYS A 305 -7.93 23.06 7.28
CA LYS A 305 -7.57 24.14 6.35
C LYS A 305 -7.97 23.83 4.92
N TYR A 306 -7.66 22.62 4.43
CA TYR A 306 -7.99 22.23 3.07
C TYR A 306 -9.48 22.04 2.82
N LEU A 307 -10.26 21.64 3.84
CA LEU A 307 -11.72 21.57 3.73
C LEU A 307 -12.33 22.95 3.48
N ASN A 308 -11.81 24.00 4.13
CA ASN A 308 -12.27 25.37 3.93
C ASN A 308 -11.97 25.93 2.53
N GLU A 309 -11.01 25.33 1.83
CA GLU A 309 -10.63 25.68 0.46
C GLU A 309 -11.40 24.89 -0.60
N LEU A 310 -12.16 23.85 -0.21
CA LEU A 310 -12.97 23.09 -1.16
C LEU A 310 -14.15 23.93 -1.65
N PRO A 311 -14.60 23.73 -2.90
CA PRO A 311 -15.84 24.34 -3.37
C PRO A 311 -16.96 23.95 -2.41
N LYS A 312 -17.73 24.93 -1.91
CA LYS A 312 -18.92 24.64 -1.12
C LYS A 312 -19.87 23.80 -2.00
N PRO A 313 -20.48 22.74 -1.47
CA PRO A 313 -21.42 21.93 -2.24
C PRO A 313 -22.50 22.85 -2.80
N VAL A 314 -22.66 22.83 -4.13
CA VAL A 314 -23.77 23.50 -4.79
C VAL A 314 -25.02 22.78 -4.32
N ASN A 315 -25.92 23.53 -3.69
CA ASN A 315 -27.10 23.02 -2.99
C ASN A 315 -27.93 22.07 -3.89
N CYS A 316 -27.79 20.75 -3.73
CA CYS A 316 -28.49 19.73 -4.53
C CYS A 316 -30.03 19.74 -4.38
N ALA A 317 -30.57 20.60 -3.52
CA ALA A 317 -32.01 20.81 -3.38
C ALA A 317 -32.69 21.42 -4.62
N GLU A 318 -31.95 22.10 -5.51
CA GLU A 318 -32.52 22.65 -6.75
C GLU A 318 -32.38 21.71 -7.96
N ALA A 319 -31.38 20.82 -7.98
CA ALA A 319 -31.15 19.89 -9.10
C ALA A 319 -32.12 18.69 -9.09
N ALA A 320 -32.64 18.30 -7.92
CA ALA A 320 -33.57 17.17 -7.76
C ALA A 320 -34.96 17.38 -8.41
N LYS A 321 -35.26 18.57 -8.95
CA LYS A 321 -36.55 18.84 -9.63
C LYS A 321 -36.56 18.53 -11.13
N LYS A 322 -35.47 18.01 -11.73
CA LYS A 322 -35.38 17.83 -13.20
C LYS A 322 -34.97 16.45 -13.72
N VAL A 323 -34.98 15.39 -12.91
CA VAL A 323 -34.64 14.04 -13.44
C VAL A 323 -35.75 13.05 -13.11
N LYS A 324 -36.40 12.52 -14.16
CA LYS A 324 -37.36 11.41 -14.09
C LYS A 324 -36.63 10.10 -13.74
N PRO A 325 -37.28 9.16 -13.02
CA PRO A 325 -36.65 7.91 -12.62
C PRO A 325 -36.50 7.00 -13.85
N VAL A 326 -35.28 6.53 -14.09
CA VAL A 326 -35.00 5.38 -14.96
C VAL A 326 -34.58 4.22 -14.07
N GLY A 327 -35.12 3.04 -14.40
CA GLY A 327 -35.16 1.86 -13.55
C GLY A 327 -33.82 1.20 -13.24
N SER A 328 -33.93 0.24 -12.32
CA SER A 328 -32.91 -0.69 -11.84
C SER A 328 -31.99 -1.19 -12.94
N GLN A 329 -30.69 -0.93 -12.80
CA GLN A 329 -29.67 -1.59 -13.59
C GLN A 329 -28.44 -1.92 -12.74
N GLU A 330 -27.86 -3.06 -13.10
CA GLU A 330 -26.95 -3.91 -12.35
C GLU A 330 -25.59 -3.30 -12.01
N VAL A 331 -24.99 -3.90 -10.99
CA VAL A 331 -23.69 -3.61 -10.42
C VAL A 331 -22.58 -3.95 -11.43
N CYS A 332 -21.85 -2.94 -11.88
CA CYS A 332 -20.54 -3.10 -12.52
C CYS A 332 -19.49 -2.29 -11.75
N GLU A 333 -18.69 -3.00 -10.96
CA GLU A 333 -17.33 -2.57 -10.64
C GLU A 333 -16.47 -2.63 -11.92
N TRP A 334 -15.26 -2.06 -11.85
CA TRP A 334 -14.22 -2.00 -12.88
C TRP A 334 -14.21 -0.77 -13.80
N GLU A 335 -13.06 -0.10 -13.78
CA GLU A 335 -12.30 0.16 -15.00
C GLU A 335 -10.82 0.29 -14.64
N CYS A 336 -10.06 -0.78 -14.90
CA CYS A 336 -8.76 -0.67 -15.55
C CYS A 336 -9.02 -1.16 -16.99
N SER A 337 -8.84 -0.26 -17.94
CA SER A 337 -9.07 -0.42 -19.38
C SER A 337 -8.62 -1.76 -19.97
N LEU A 338 -9.51 -2.51 -20.61
CA LEU A 338 -9.24 -3.41 -21.75
C LEU A 338 -10.54 -3.66 -22.56
N ASP A 339 -10.55 -3.30 -23.85
CA ASP A 339 -11.47 -3.84 -24.88
C ASP A 339 -10.98 -5.23 -25.38
N PRO A 340 -11.77 -6.01 -26.15
CA PRO A 340 -13.21 -6.22 -26.13
C PRO A 340 -13.59 -7.66 -25.71
N LEU A 341 -14.87 -7.86 -25.40
CA LEU A 341 -15.48 -9.09 -24.88
C LEU A 341 -15.15 -10.36 -25.70
N ILE A 342 -14.66 -11.38 -25.01
CA ILE A 342 -14.71 -12.78 -25.45
C ILE A 342 -16.11 -13.31 -25.13
N ASP A 343 -16.80 -13.81 -26.15
CA ASP A 343 -18.10 -14.48 -26.05
C ASP A 343 -17.92 -15.89 -25.47
N TRP A 344 -18.57 -16.16 -24.34
CA TRP A 344 -18.47 -17.42 -23.58
C TRP A 344 -19.64 -18.37 -23.84
N SER A 345 -20.49 -18.11 -24.85
CA SER A 345 -21.64 -18.96 -25.17
C SER A 345 -21.30 -20.41 -25.58
N ASP A 346 -20.02 -20.71 -25.84
CA ASP A 346 -19.59 -22.04 -26.29
C ASP A 346 -19.14 -23.00 -25.16
N PHE A 347 -19.11 -22.56 -23.89
CA PHE A 347 -18.65 -23.41 -22.77
C PHE A 347 -19.76 -24.17 -22.02
N GLU A 348 -21.04 -23.94 -22.32
CA GLU A 348 -22.17 -24.67 -21.70
C GLU A 348 -22.50 -26.03 -22.37
N LYS A 349 -21.69 -26.51 -23.31
CA LYS A 349 -21.93 -27.79 -24.00
C LYS A 349 -20.73 -28.73 -23.96
N THR A 350 -20.23 -29.09 -22.78
CA THR A 350 -19.58 -30.39 -22.55
C THR A 350 -19.23 -30.58 -21.07
N THR A 351 -20.18 -31.11 -20.30
CA THR A 351 -19.87 -31.89 -19.09
C THR A 351 -20.53 -33.27 -19.27
N PRO A 352 -19.76 -34.36 -19.39
CA PRO A 352 -20.30 -35.68 -19.11
C PRO A 352 -20.37 -35.85 -17.59
N GLU A 353 -21.55 -36.19 -17.09
CA GLU A 353 -21.71 -36.81 -15.78
C GLU A 353 -20.84 -38.07 -15.71
N SER A 354 -20.11 -38.26 -14.61
CA SER A 354 -19.79 -39.62 -14.15
C SER A 354 -19.54 -39.65 -12.65
N ASP A 355 -20.36 -40.48 -12.02
CA ASP A 355 -20.24 -41.09 -10.70
C ASP A 355 -18.80 -41.40 -10.28
N TRP A 356 -18.44 -41.07 -9.03
CA TRP A 356 -17.91 -41.93 -7.96
C TRP A 356 -17.64 -41.10 -6.70
#